data_AF-A0A6M0BWZ9-F1
#
_entry.id   AF-A0A6M0BWZ9-F1
#
_cell.length_a   1.000
_cell.length_b   1.000
_cell.length_c   1.000
_cell.angle_alpha   90.00
_cell.angle_beta   90.00
_cell.angle_gamma   90.00
#
_symmetry.space_group_name_H-M   'P 1'
#
loop_
_entity.id
_entity.type
_entity.pdbx_description
1 polymer ?
#
loop_
_entity_poly.entity_id
_entity_poly.type
_entity_poly.pdbx_seq_one_letter_code
_entity_poly.pdbx_strand_id
1 'polypeptide(L)'
;TGMARQMVTRYGMSDLGPLSLESQQSEVFLGRDLMTRTEYSEEIASRVDAQVRAIVEHCYEEACKMMRDNRVVIDRLVDLLIEKETIDGDEFRQIVAEYAVVPDKEIFVPVL
;
A
#
# COMPACT_ATOMS: atom_id res chain seq x y z
N THR A 1 -4.37 4.14 -5.64
CA THR A 1 -4.23 3.07 -6.65
C THR A 1 -2.86 3.03 -7.33
N GLY A 2 -2.13 4.16 -7.45
CA GLY A 2 -0.81 4.19 -8.10
C GLY A 2 0.21 3.21 -7.53
N MET A 3 0.28 3.06 -6.20
CA MET A 3 1.19 2.11 -5.55
C MET A 3 0.88 0.66 -5.89
N ALA A 4 -0.40 0.26 -5.91
CA ALA A 4 -0.80 -1.10 -6.30
C ALA A 4 -0.46 -1.41 -7.77
N ARG A 5 -0.61 -0.44 -8.68
CA ARG A 5 -0.16 -0.59 -10.07
C ARG A 5 1.35 -0.83 -10.14
N GLN A 6 2.14 -0.06 -9.40
CA GLN A 6 3.60 -0.26 -9.34
C GLN A 6 3.99 -1.61 -8.72
N MET A 7 3.26 -2.11 -7.72
CA MET A 7 3.47 -3.46 -7.17
C MET A 7 3.30 -4.55 -8.23
N VAL A 8 2.28 -4.42 -9.07
CA VAL A 8 2.01 -5.38 -10.15
C VAL A 8 2.97 -5.21 -11.32
N THR A 9 3.26 -3.98 -11.76
CA THR A 9 3.98 -3.73 -13.02
C THR A 9 5.49 -3.55 -12.87
N ARG A 10 5.98 -3.11 -11.71
CA ARG A 10 7.41 -2.84 -11.45
C ARG A 10 8.03 -3.84 -10.50
N TYR A 11 7.33 -4.20 -9.43
CA TYR A 11 7.88 -5.06 -8.39
C TYR A 11 7.56 -6.55 -8.59
N GLY A 12 6.72 -6.90 -9.58
CA GLY A 12 6.35 -8.28 -9.87
C GLY A 12 5.63 -8.98 -8.71
N MET A 13 4.98 -8.21 -7.83
CA MET A 13 4.29 -8.68 -6.62
C MET A 13 2.87 -9.17 -6.94
N SER A 14 2.72 -9.95 -8.02
CA SER A 14 1.43 -10.54 -8.40
C SER A 14 1.64 -11.86 -9.15
N ASP A 15 0.58 -12.67 -9.27
CA ASP A 15 0.58 -13.94 -10.00
C ASP A 15 0.87 -13.81 -11.51
N LEU A 16 1.05 -12.58 -12.01
CA LEU A 16 1.55 -12.32 -13.37
C LEU A 16 3.06 -12.60 -13.51
N GLY A 17 3.73 -12.99 -12.42
CA GLY A 17 5.15 -13.32 -12.38
C GLY A 17 6.05 -12.07 -12.33
N PRO A 18 7.39 -12.24 -12.35
CA PRO A 18 8.36 -11.15 -12.24
C PRO A 18 8.48 -10.31 -13.53
N LEU A 19 7.36 -10.10 -14.25
CA LEU A 19 7.34 -9.34 -15.49
C LEU A 19 7.37 -7.84 -15.15
N SER A 20 8.56 -7.23 -15.20
CA SER A 20 8.69 -5.77 -15.21
C SER A 20 8.13 -5.26 -16.53
N LEU A 21 6.83 -4.96 -16.55
CA LEU A 21 6.15 -4.45 -17.73
C LEU A 21 6.70 -3.05 -18.08
N GLU A 22 7.09 -2.25 -17.10
CA GLU A 22 7.75 -0.96 -17.33
C GLU A 22 9.26 -1.13 -17.47
N SER A 23 9.77 -0.98 -18.70
CA SER A 23 11.15 -0.57 -18.93
C SER A 23 11.34 0.81 -18.31
N GLN A 24 12.35 0.97 -17.44
CA GLN A 24 12.71 2.25 -16.82
C GLN A 24 12.62 3.41 -17.83
N GLN A 25 11.63 4.28 -17.65
CA GLN A 25 11.59 5.58 -18.31
C GLN A 25 12.54 6.51 -17.54
N SER A 26 13.85 6.25 -17.64
CA SER A 26 14.88 7.05 -16.98
C SER A 26 16.09 7.37 -17.87
N GLU A 27 15.92 7.35 -19.20
CA GLU A 27 16.85 8.06 -20.10
C GLU A 27 16.08 9.07 -20.94
N VAL A 28 16.08 10.31 -20.44
CA VAL A 28 15.75 11.52 -21.19
C VAL A 28 16.93 11.82 -22.11
N PHE A 29 17.08 11.07 -23.20
CA PHE A 29 18.03 11.42 -24.26
C PHE A 29 17.26 11.85 -25.51
N LEU A 30 17.42 13.14 -25.85
CA LEU A 30 16.75 13.82 -26.93
C LEU A 30 16.87 13.04 -28.25
N GLY A 31 15.73 12.66 -28.85
CA GLY A 31 15.69 12.38 -30.29
C GLY A 31 14.91 11.15 -30.77
N ARG A 32 14.01 10.55 -29.98
CA ARG A 32 13.19 9.41 -30.46
C ARG A 32 11.76 9.39 -29.92
N ASP A 33 11.14 10.56 -29.81
CA ASP A 33 9.94 10.77 -29.00
C ASP A 33 8.59 10.62 -29.73
N LEU A 34 8.46 9.65 -30.64
CA LEU A 34 7.19 9.45 -31.37
C LEU A 34 6.77 7.98 -31.59
N MET A 35 7.53 6.99 -31.13
CA MET A 35 7.23 5.58 -31.45
C MET A 35 7.32 4.57 -30.32
N THR A 36 7.45 5.01 -29.07
CA THR A 36 7.29 4.09 -27.92
C THR A 36 5.83 4.12 -27.46
N ARG A 37 4.91 3.81 -28.39
CA ARG A 37 3.57 3.36 -28.00
C ARG A 37 3.78 1.99 -27.39
N THR A 38 3.78 1.98 -26.07
CA THR A 38 3.62 0.83 -25.20
C THR A 38 2.82 -0.31 -25.86
N GLU A 39 3.51 -1.28 -26.46
CA GLU A 39 2.90 -2.49 -27.02
C GLU A 39 2.65 -3.48 -25.88
N TYR A 40 1.74 -3.15 -24.96
CA TYR A 40 1.13 -4.18 -24.12
C TYR A 40 -0.09 -4.71 -24.87
N SER A 41 -0.20 -6.04 -24.99
CA SER A 41 -1.43 -6.68 -25.47
C SER A 41 -2.61 -6.23 -24.58
N GLU A 42 -3.78 -5.96 -25.18
CA GLU A 42 -5.02 -5.67 -24.43
C GLU A 42 -5.30 -6.74 -23.37
N GLU A 43 -4.94 -8.00 -23.65
CA GLU A 43 -5.06 -9.11 -22.72
C GLU A 43 -4.18 -8.93 -21.47
N ILE A 44 -2.94 -8.46 -21.65
CA ILE A 44 -2.02 -8.19 -20.54
C ILE A 44 -2.49 -6.98 -19.73
N ALA A 45 -2.97 -5.92 -20.40
CA ALA A 45 -3.51 -4.74 -19.73
C ALA A 45 -4.74 -5.08 -18.87
N SER A 46 -5.66 -5.89 -19.40
CA SER A 46 -6.83 -6.38 -18.67
C SER A 46 -6.44 -7.20 -17.44
N ARG A 47 -5.43 -8.07 -17.58
CA ARG A 47 -4.88 -8.87 -16.48
C ARG A 47 -4.25 -8.01 -15.38
N VAL A 48 -3.48 -6.98 -15.74
CA VAL A 48 -2.89 -6.03 -14.78
C VAL A 48 -3.98 -5.33 -13.99
N ASP A 49 -5.00 -4.81 -14.66
CA ASP A 49 -6.10 -4.09 -14.00
C ASP A 49 -6.89 -5.00 -13.04
N ALA A 50 -7.10 -6.27 -13.42
CA ALA A 50 -7.72 -7.26 -12.56
C ALA A 50 -6.91 -7.51 -11.28
N GLN A 51 -5.58 -7.64 -11.39
CA GLN A 51 -4.72 -7.84 -10.23
C GLN A 51 -4.62 -6.61 -9.33
N VAL A 52 -4.57 -5.41 -9.93
CA VAL A 52 -4.61 -4.16 -9.15
C VAL A 52 -5.90 -4.08 -8.36
N ARG A 53 -7.04 -4.45 -8.95
CA ARG A 53 -8.32 -4.49 -8.24
C ARG A 53 -8.29 -5.49 -7.09
N ALA A 54 -7.82 -6.73 -7.34
CA ALA A 54 -7.74 -7.77 -6.32
C ALA A 54 -6.90 -7.34 -5.11
N ILE A 55 -5.74 -6.73 -5.35
CA ILE A 55 -4.88 -6.19 -4.27
C ILE A 55 -5.61 -5.11 -3.47
N VAL A 56 -6.23 -4.15 -4.16
CA VAL A 56 -6.94 -3.05 -3.49
C VAL A 56 -8.11 -3.57 -2.66
N GLU A 57 -8.88 -4.51 -3.19
CA GLU A 57 -10.03 -5.11 -2.52
C GLU A 57 -9.59 -5.92 -1.30
N HIS A 58 -8.55 -6.76 -1.44
CA HIS A 58 -7.99 -7.51 -0.32
C HIS A 58 -7.46 -6.59 0.80
N CYS A 59 -6.68 -5.56 0.45
CA CYS A 59 -6.20 -4.60 1.44
C CYS A 59 -7.34 -3.83 2.12
N TYR A 60 -8.41 -3.52 1.37
CA TYR A 60 -9.59 -2.87 1.92
C TYR A 60 -10.33 -3.79 2.91
N GLU A 61 -10.55 -5.05 2.54
CA GLU A 61 -11.18 -6.03 3.42
C GLU A 61 -10.37 -6.26 4.69
N GLU A 62 -9.06 -6.42 4.58
CA GLU A 62 -8.15 -6.55 5.72
C GLU A 62 -8.18 -5.30 6.60
N ALA A 63 -8.16 -4.10 6.02
CA ALA A 63 -8.30 -2.86 6.77
C ALA A 63 -9.65 -2.79 7.52
N CYS A 64 -10.75 -3.10 6.84
CA CYS A 64 -12.08 -3.14 7.46
C CYS A 64 -12.19 -4.21 8.54
N LYS A 65 -11.50 -5.34 8.39
CA LYS A 65 -11.43 -6.39 9.41
C LYS A 65 -10.64 -5.90 10.61
N MET A 66 -9.43 -5.37 10.41
CA MET A 66 -8.62 -4.78 11.48
C MET A 66 -9.35 -3.68 12.26
N MET A 67 -10.09 -2.81 11.58
CA MET A 67 -10.89 -1.77 12.25
C MET A 67 -12.08 -2.36 13.03
N ARG A 68 -12.71 -3.43 12.53
CA ARG A 68 -13.81 -4.10 13.24
C ARG A 68 -13.31 -4.86 14.47
N ASP A 69 -12.20 -5.59 14.34
CA ASP A 69 -11.61 -6.37 15.42
C ASP A 69 -11.13 -5.47 16.56
N ASN A 70 -10.67 -4.25 16.25
CA ASN A 70 -10.18 -3.27 17.21
C ASN A 70 -11.18 -2.14 17.52
N ARG A 71 -12.49 -2.38 17.31
CA ARG A 71 -13.52 -1.34 17.45
C ARG A 71 -13.53 -0.67 18.83
N VAL A 72 -13.32 -1.46 19.88
CA VAL A 72 -13.30 -0.99 21.29
C VAL A 72 -12.21 0.06 21.51
N VAL A 73 -11.03 -0.15 20.92
CA VAL A 73 -9.90 0.80 21.01
C VAL A 73 -10.21 2.10 20.29
N ILE A 74 -10.79 1.97 19.10
CA ILE A 74 -11.16 3.12 18.27
C ILE A 74 -12.17 3.98 19.00
N ASP A 75 -13.22 3.38 19.56
CA ASP A 75 -14.24 4.14 20.29
C ASP A 75 -13.63 4.84 21.52
N ARG A 76 -12.75 4.17 22.28
CA ARG A 76 -12.01 4.81 23.41
C ARG A 76 -11.11 5.96 22.97
N LEU A 77 -10.41 5.82 21.84
CA LEU A 77 -9.55 6.86 21.30
C LEU A 77 -10.37 8.06 20.79
N VAL A 78 -11.54 7.81 20.20
CA VAL A 78 -12.46 8.86 19.75
C VAL A 78 -12.99 9.63 20.96
N ASP A 79 -13.43 8.95 22.00
CA ASP A 79 -13.89 9.61 23.24
C ASP A 79 -12.77 10.48 23.85
N LEU A 80 -11.54 9.96 23.88
CA LEU A 80 -10.39 10.71 24.37
C LEU A 80 -10.04 11.92 23.50
N LEU A 81 -10.15 11.80 22.16
CA LEU A 81 -9.95 12.92 21.23
C LEU A 81 -11.03 14.00 21.35
N ILE A 82 -12.26 13.62 21.68
CA ILE A 82 -13.34 14.57 21.94
C ILE A 82 -13.02 15.41 23.20
N GLU A 83 -12.43 14.80 24.22
CA GLU A 83 -12.06 15.50 25.45
C GLU A 83 -10.77 16.32 25.34
N LYS A 84 -9.72 15.77 24.72
CA LYS A 84 -8.37 16.36 24.71
C LYS A 84 -7.99 17.09 23.43
N GLU A 85 -8.77 16.96 22.36
CA GLU A 85 -8.51 17.45 20.99
C GLU A 85 -7.25 16.88 20.30
N THR A 86 -6.24 16.44 21.05
CA THR A 86 -4.99 15.87 20.57
C THR A 86 -4.48 14.81 21.54
N ILE A 87 -3.92 13.72 21.01
CA ILE A 87 -3.29 12.64 21.77
C ILE A 87 -1.84 12.54 21.31
N ASP A 88 -0.90 12.40 22.25
CA ASP A 88 0.51 12.18 21.94
C ASP A 88 0.75 10.76 21.41
N GLY A 89 1.75 10.58 20.54
CA GLY A 89 2.06 9.28 19.94
C GLY A 89 2.42 8.18 20.95
N ASP A 90 3.00 8.54 22.10
CA ASP A 90 3.34 7.57 23.15
C ASP A 90 2.11 7.18 23.98
N GLU A 91 1.24 8.15 24.28
CA GLU A 91 -0.06 7.91 24.94
C GLU A 91 -0.97 7.02 24.07
N PHE A 92 -1.03 7.30 22.76
CA PHE A 92 -1.75 6.47 21.79
C PHE A 92 -1.25 5.02 21.80
N ARG A 93 0.08 4.83 21.76
CA ARG A 93 0.67 3.49 21.75
C ARG A 93 0.40 2.72 23.03
N GLN A 94 0.40 3.38 24.18
CA GLN A 94 0.01 2.77 25.45
C GLN A 94 -1.44 2.29 25.42
N ILE A 95 -2.37 3.14 24.97
CA ILE A 95 -3.79 2.79 24.89
C ILE A 95 -4.03 1.62 23.93
N VAL A 96 -3.37 1.62 22.77
CA VAL A 96 -3.51 0.53 21.79
C VAL A 96 -2.92 -0.78 22.32
N ALA A 97 -1.79 -0.73 23.02
CA ALA A 97 -1.13 -1.92 23.59
C ALA A 97 -1.98 -2.66 24.64
N GLU A 98 -2.98 -1.99 25.25
CA GLU A 98 -3.93 -2.63 26.17
C GLU A 98 -4.88 -3.61 25.46
N TYR A 99 -5.08 -3.48 24.15
CA TYR A 99 -6.11 -4.23 23.40
C TYR A 99 -5.57 -5.00 22.20
N ALA A 100 -4.41 -4.62 21.67
CA ALA A 100 -3.78 -5.28 20.53
C ALA A 100 -2.29 -5.45 20.78
N VAL A 101 -1.74 -6.58 20.33
CA VAL A 101 -0.29 -6.77 20.27
C VAL A 101 0.24 -5.82 19.21
N VAL A 102 0.93 -4.77 19.65
CA VAL A 102 1.62 -3.85 18.74
C VAL A 102 2.85 -4.58 18.21
N PRO A 103 2.92 -4.89 16.91
CA PRO A 103 4.13 -5.50 16.35
C PRO A 103 5.29 -4.52 16.46
N ASP A 104 6.46 -5.02 16.87
CA ASP A 104 7.68 -4.22 16.86
C ASP A 104 7.99 -3.81 15.43
N LYS A 105 8.06 -2.50 15.19
CA LYS A 105 8.50 -1.98 13.90
C LYS A 105 10.01 -2.18 13.82
N GLU A 106 10.45 -3.23 13.12
CA GLU A 106 11.85 -3.35 12.71
C GLU A 106 12.20 -2.17 11.81
N ILE A 107 12.86 -1.16 12.38
CA ILE A 107 13.37 -0.03 11.62
C ILE A 107 14.57 -0.56 10.84
N PHE A 108 14.36 -0.87 9.56
CA PHE A 108 15.46 -1.20 8.67
C PHE A 108 16.28 0.06 8.43
N VAL A 109 17.35 0.23 9.21
CA VAL A 109 18.33 1.29 8.99
C VAL A 109 19.27 0.75 7.91
N PRO A 110 19.26 1.29 6.68
CA PRO A 110 20.23 0.87 5.68
C PRO A 110 21.61 1.25 6.20
N VAL A 111 22.45 0.24 6.45
CA VAL A 111 23.86 0.44 6.75
C VAL A 111 24.50 0.97 5.47
N LEU A 112 25.00 2.21 5.53
CA LEU A 112 25.77 2.84 4.45
C LEU A 112 27.16 2.22 4.32
#